data_AF-A0A4S4K4D7-F1
#
_entry.id   AF-A0A4S4K4D7-F1
#
_cell.length_a   1.000
_cell.length_b   1.000
_cell.length_c   1.000
_cell.angle_alpha   90.00
_cell.angle_beta   90.00
_cell.angle_gamma   90.00
#
_symmetry.space_group_name_H-M   'P 1'
#
loop_
_entity.id
_entity.type
_entity.pdbx_description
1 polymer ?
#
loop_
_entity_poly.entity_id
_entity_poly.type
_entity_poly.pdbx_seq_one_letter_code
_entity_poly.pdbx_strand_id
1 'polypeptide(L)'
;WNYLPEKAAPGTFEDFRKAVFTLYPGASTDHQFEYSDLLAVIQEWQQKGILSLTQWGEYYRAFTLQASFLKGKNIFSELEQRRLFMQGITGLLKQAIERRLEIKQPDHNSSVPYEMKDIFEAAHHILAGVGNPPSVRSSTASESISIS
;
A
#
# COMPACT_ATOMS: atom_id res chain seq x y z
N TRP A 1 16.17 -10.48 25.50
CA TRP A 1 15.47 -11.39 24.57
C TRP A 1 15.27 -12.84 25.09
N ASN A 2 15.76 -13.21 26.29
CA ASN A 2 15.70 -14.60 26.80
C ASN A 2 14.58 -14.91 27.82
N TYR A 3 13.61 -14.01 28.04
CA TYR A 3 12.64 -14.12 29.14
C TYR A 3 11.19 -14.36 28.70
N LEU A 4 10.94 -14.74 27.44
CA LEU A 4 9.60 -15.07 26.97
C LEU A 4 9.36 -16.59 27.08
N PRO A 5 8.49 -17.07 27.99
CA PRO A 5 8.15 -18.50 28.09
C PRO A 5 7.41 -19.02 26.83
N GLU A 6 6.88 -18.11 26.01
CA GLU A 6 6.09 -18.44 24.82
C GLU A 6 6.91 -18.85 23.59
N LYS A 7 8.23 -18.61 23.58
CA LYS A 7 9.09 -19.14 22.50
C LYS A 7 9.05 -20.68 22.42
N ALA A 8 8.63 -21.34 23.49
CA ALA A 8 8.63 -22.80 23.64
C ALA A 8 7.28 -23.48 23.32
N ALA A 9 6.22 -22.74 23.00
CA ALA A 9 4.89 -23.29 22.71
C ALA A 9 4.44 -22.99 21.27
N PRO A 10 3.67 -23.89 20.61
CA PRO A 10 3.05 -23.60 19.33
C PRO A 10 1.87 -22.62 19.53
N GLY A 11 2.20 -21.35 19.79
CA GLY A 11 1.25 -20.25 19.90
C GLY A 11 1.05 -19.54 18.56
N THR A 12 -0.13 -18.97 18.35
CA THR A 12 -0.39 -18.11 17.18
C THR A 12 0.31 -16.76 17.35
N PHE A 13 0.47 -16.01 16.25
CA PHE A 13 1.03 -14.65 16.30
C PHE A 13 0.27 -13.73 17.29
N GLU A 14 -1.03 -13.97 17.47
CA GLU A 14 -1.87 -13.24 18.43
C GLU A 14 -1.51 -13.56 19.89
N ASP A 15 -1.13 -14.81 20.18
CA ASP A 15 -0.70 -15.21 21.52
C ASP A 15 0.64 -14.54 21.87
N PHE A 16 1.59 -14.58 20.93
CA PHE A 16 2.88 -13.87 21.05
C PHE A 16 2.68 -12.38 21.28
N ARG A 17 1.79 -11.75 20.51
CA ARG A 17 1.48 -10.33 20.63
C ARG A 17 0.87 -10.01 22.00
N LYS A 18 -0.04 -10.83 22.51
CA LYS A 18 -0.61 -10.68 23.86
C LYS A 18 0.45 -10.79 24.96
N ALA A 19 1.37 -11.74 24.88
CA ALA A 19 2.43 -11.86 25.90
C ALA A 19 3.40 -10.67 25.86
N VAL A 20 3.75 -10.18 24.66
CA VAL A 20 4.58 -8.99 24.50
C VAL A 20 3.90 -7.75 25.11
N PHE A 21 2.59 -7.55 24.88
CA PHE A 21 1.85 -6.44 25.51
C PHE A 21 1.66 -6.61 27.02
N THR A 22 1.55 -7.84 27.51
CA THR A 22 1.47 -8.12 28.96
C THR A 22 2.78 -7.76 29.67
N LEU A 23 3.92 -8.03 29.03
CA LEU A 23 5.25 -7.75 29.59
C LEU A 23 5.66 -6.28 29.47
N TYR A 24 5.09 -5.56 28.52
CA TYR A 24 5.36 -4.15 28.30
C TYR A 24 4.03 -3.40 28.13
N PRO A 25 3.38 -2.99 29.24
CA PRO A 25 2.11 -2.27 29.18
C PRO A 25 2.19 -0.96 28.38
N GLY A 26 3.36 -0.30 28.38
CA GLY A 26 3.64 0.88 27.55
C GLY A 26 3.93 0.57 26.07
N ALA A 27 4.03 -0.71 25.69
CA ALA A 27 4.06 -1.14 24.30
C ALA A 27 2.65 -1.40 23.75
N SER A 28 1.62 -1.41 24.61
CA SER A 28 0.23 -1.42 24.15
C SER A 28 0.06 -0.20 23.24
N THR A 29 -0.17 -0.45 21.96
CA THR A 29 -0.72 0.58 21.10
C THR A 29 -2.19 0.67 21.47
N ASP A 30 -2.49 1.41 22.55
CA ASP A 30 -3.85 1.88 22.88
C ASP A 30 -4.43 2.76 21.76
N HIS A 31 -3.69 2.92 20.66
CA HIS A 31 -4.17 3.39 19.38
C HIS A 31 -5.32 2.52 18.89
N GLN A 32 -6.51 2.99 19.22
CA GLN A 32 -7.75 2.55 18.63
C GLN A 32 -7.89 3.33 17.32
N PHE A 33 -7.67 2.67 16.19
CA PHE A 33 -8.05 3.26 14.91
C PHE A 33 -9.56 3.16 14.75
N GLU A 34 -10.17 4.25 14.32
CA GLU A 34 -11.53 4.30 13.84
C GLU A 34 -11.58 4.13 12.31
N TYR A 35 -12.78 3.85 11.79
CA TYR A 35 -12.97 3.77 10.34
C TYR A 35 -12.71 5.12 9.66
N SER A 36 -13.00 6.23 10.34
CA SER A 36 -12.69 7.60 9.95
C SER A 36 -11.19 7.82 9.72
N ASP A 37 -10.33 7.26 10.58
CA ASP A 37 -8.88 7.36 10.44
C ASP A 37 -8.39 6.71 9.15
N LEU A 38 -8.95 5.53 8.81
CA LEU A 38 -8.64 4.83 7.56
C LEU A 38 -9.05 5.66 6.35
N LEU A 39 -10.23 6.26 6.37
CA LEU A 39 -10.68 7.15 5.31
C LEU A 39 -9.81 8.41 5.21
N ALA A 40 -9.32 8.95 6.33
CA ALA A 40 -8.42 10.09 6.34
C ALA A 40 -7.09 9.75 5.66
N VAL A 41 -6.51 8.58 5.93
CA VAL A 41 -5.32 8.08 5.21
C VAL A 41 -5.59 7.98 3.72
N ILE A 42 -6.72 7.40 3.31
CA ILE A 42 -7.08 7.29 1.90
C ILE A 42 -7.15 8.68 1.26
N GLN A 43 -7.88 9.61 1.88
CA GLN A 43 -8.05 10.97 1.37
C GLN A 43 -6.73 11.74 1.28
N GLU A 44 -5.86 11.63 2.29
CA GLU A 44 -4.53 12.24 2.29
C GLU A 44 -3.73 11.78 1.06
N TRP A 45 -3.69 10.48 0.82
CA TRP A 45 -2.92 9.92 -0.30
C TRP A 45 -3.56 10.16 -1.67
N GLN A 46 -4.89 10.27 -1.74
CA GLN A 46 -5.58 10.71 -2.95
C GLN A 46 -5.16 12.13 -3.36
N GLN A 47 -4.99 13.03 -2.38
CA GLN A 47 -4.59 14.42 -2.59
C GLN A 47 -3.09 14.56 -2.87
N LYS A 48 -2.27 13.85 -2.07
CA LYS A 48 -0.80 13.87 -2.16
C LYS A 48 -0.30 13.21 -3.44
N GLY A 49 -0.96 12.14 -3.87
CA GLY A 49 -0.52 11.27 -4.95
C GLY A 49 0.70 10.41 -4.57
N ILE A 50 0.96 9.38 -5.38
CA ILE A 50 2.09 8.47 -5.20
C ILE A 50 2.94 8.52 -6.47
N LEU A 51 4.16 9.03 -6.34
CA LEU A 51 5.08 9.28 -7.46
C LEU A 51 6.40 8.49 -7.34
N SER A 52 6.66 7.84 -6.21
CA SER A 52 7.89 7.08 -5.97
C SER A 52 7.67 5.80 -5.19
N LEU A 53 8.64 4.88 -5.26
CA LEU A 53 8.64 3.65 -4.46
C LEU A 53 8.63 3.92 -2.95
N THR A 54 9.30 4.99 -2.51
CA THR A 54 9.29 5.38 -1.10
C THR A 54 7.88 5.75 -0.65
N GLN A 55 7.20 6.60 -1.43
CA GLN A 55 5.81 7.00 -1.18
C GLN A 55 4.85 5.81 -1.26
N TRP A 56 5.06 4.89 -2.19
CA TRP A 56 4.29 3.65 -2.29
C TRP A 56 4.41 2.80 -1.02
N GLY A 57 5.64 2.64 -0.52
CA GLY A 57 5.89 1.91 0.72
C GLY A 57 5.33 2.61 1.96
N GLU A 58 5.30 3.95 1.98
CA GLU A 58 4.65 4.73 3.04
C GLU A 58 3.14 4.52 3.03
N TYR A 59 2.48 4.67 1.88
CA TYR A 59 1.04 4.44 1.73
C TYR A 59 0.66 3.02 2.15
N TYR A 60 1.37 2.01 1.63
CA TYR A 60 1.08 0.61 1.94
C TYR A 60 1.16 0.33 3.45
N ARG A 61 2.18 0.86 4.13
CA ARG A 61 2.36 0.68 5.58
C ARG A 61 1.27 1.39 6.37
N ALA A 62 0.97 2.66 6.05
CA ALA A 62 -0.06 3.44 6.74
C ALA A 62 -1.44 2.79 6.62
N PHE A 63 -1.83 2.42 5.39
CA PHE A 63 -3.10 1.75 5.14
C PHE A 63 -3.19 0.39 5.85
N THR A 64 -2.17 -0.47 5.70
CA THR A 64 -2.22 -1.84 6.24
C THR A 64 -2.23 -1.86 7.76
N LEU A 65 -1.53 -0.92 8.41
CA LEU A 65 -1.53 -0.78 9.86
C LEU A 65 -2.96 -0.56 10.39
N GLN A 66 -3.68 0.41 9.82
CA GLN A 66 -5.04 0.72 10.27
C GLN A 66 -6.05 -0.33 9.82
N ALA A 67 -5.93 -0.80 8.57
CA ALA A 67 -6.83 -1.78 8.01
C ALA A 67 -6.77 -3.14 8.73
N SER A 68 -5.57 -3.60 9.11
CA SER A 68 -5.42 -4.86 9.87
C SER A 68 -6.05 -4.78 11.26
N PHE A 69 -5.91 -3.64 11.94
CA PHE A 69 -6.56 -3.39 13.23
C PHE A 69 -8.09 -3.43 13.12
N LEU A 70 -8.65 -2.71 12.13
CA LEU A 70 -10.10 -2.63 11.91
C LEU A 70 -10.70 -3.96 11.43
N LYS A 71 -9.98 -4.72 10.58
CA LYS A 71 -10.37 -6.07 10.15
C LYS A 71 -10.39 -7.04 11.35
N GLY A 72 -9.42 -6.94 12.26
CA GLY A 72 -9.41 -7.71 13.51
C GLY A 72 -10.63 -7.45 14.41
N LYS A 73 -11.22 -6.25 14.31
CA LYS A 73 -12.49 -5.88 14.96
C LYS A 73 -13.75 -6.19 14.12
N ASN A 74 -13.60 -6.81 12.94
CA ASN A 74 -14.69 -7.13 12.02
C ASN A 74 -15.51 -5.89 11.57
N ILE A 75 -14.84 -4.74 11.44
CA ILE A 75 -15.49 -3.47 11.06
C ILE A 75 -15.77 -3.41 9.54
N PHE A 76 -14.95 -4.09 8.73
CA PHE A 76 -15.17 -4.22 7.29
C PHE A 76 -14.72 -5.59 6.77
N SER A 77 -15.20 -5.95 5.59
CA SER A 77 -14.88 -7.21 4.92
C SER A 77 -13.56 -7.17 4.14
N GLU A 78 -13.01 -8.33 3.80
CA GLU A 78 -11.80 -8.39 2.97
C GLU A 78 -11.98 -7.77 1.56
N LEU A 79 -13.16 -7.93 0.95
CA LEU A 79 -13.46 -7.29 -0.33
C LEU A 79 -13.48 -5.77 -0.21
N GLU A 80 -14.03 -5.25 0.89
CA GLU A 80 -14.04 -3.82 1.18
C GLU A 80 -12.63 -3.28 1.44
N GLN A 81 -11.80 -4.02 2.16
CA GLN A 81 -10.38 -3.70 2.33
C GLN A 81 -9.67 -3.48 0.99
N ARG A 82 -9.87 -4.40 0.03
CA ARG A 82 -9.28 -4.31 -1.30
C ARG A 82 -9.78 -3.09 -2.08
N ARG A 83 -11.08 -2.79 -2.00
CA ARG A 83 -11.67 -1.58 -2.62
C ARG A 83 -11.04 -0.31 -2.05
N LEU A 84 -10.99 -0.20 -0.72
CA LEU A 84 -10.44 0.95 -0.01
C LEU A 84 -8.94 1.13 -0.33
N PHE A 85 -8.20 0.03 -0.46
CA PHE A 85 -6.80 0.09 -0.83
C PHE A 85 -6.58 0.64 -2.26
N MET A 86 -7.36 0.17 -3.23
CA MET A 86 -7.27 0.69 -4.60
C MET A 86 -7.79 2.15 -4.67
N GLN A 87 -8.73 2.52 -3.81
CA GLN A 87 -9.31 3.87 -3.76
C GLN A 87 -8.30 4.95 -3.36
N GLY A 88 -7.31 4.64 -2.51
CA GLY A 88 -6.26 5.60 -2.13
C GLY A 88 -5.28 5.93 -3.25
N ILE A 89 -5.30 5.17 -4.34
CA ILE A 89 -4.43 5.37 -5.50
C ILE A 89 -5.18 6.16 -6.56
N THR A 90 -4.56 7.20 -7.12
CA THR A 90 -5.21 8.11 -8.07
C THR A 90 -4.37 8.37 -9.33
N GLY A 91 -4.99 9.04 -10.31
CA GLY A 91 -4.32 9.55 -11.50
C GLY A 91 -3.69 8.48 -12.40
N LEU A 92 -2.55 8.82 -12.99
CA LEU A 92 -1.83 7.98 -13.96
C LEU A 92 -1.34 6.66 -13.36
N LEU A 93 -0.99 6.65 -12.06
CA LEU A 93 -0.54 5.43 -11.39
C LEU A 93 -1.68 4.41 -11.32
N LYS A 94 -2.90 4.84 -10.94
CA LYS A 94 -4.08 3.96 -10.91
C LYS A 94 -4.33 3.32 -12.27
N GLN A 95 -4.36 4.13 -13.33
CA GLN A 95 -4.59 3.66 -14.70
C GLN A 95 -3.48 2.70 -15.19
N ALA A 96 -2.23 2.93 -14.79
CA ALA A 96 -1.13 2.04 -15.14
C ALA A 96 -1.21 0.70 -14.39
N ILE A 97 -1.64 0.72 -13.13
CA ILE A 97 -1.89 -0.48 -12.33
C ILE A 97 -3.02 -1.30 -12.95
N GLU A 98 -4.18 -0.68 -13.22
CA GLU A 98 -5.35 -1.34 -13.82
C GLU A 98 -4.97 -2.03 -15.14
N ARG A 99 -4.33 -1.30 -16.06
CA ARG A 99 -3.86 -1.88 -17.33
C ARG A 99 -2.91 -3.07 -17.14
N ARG A 100 -1.98 -2.97 -16.19
CA ARG A 100 -1.04 -4.07 -15.93
C ARG A 100 -1.76 -5.30 -15.37
N LEU A 101 -2.76 -5.09 -14.51
CA LEU A 101 -3.54 -6.15 -13.91
C LEU A 101 -4.44 -6.84 -14.94
N GLU A 102 -5.09 -6.07 -15.82
CA GLU A 102 -5.88 -6.61 -16.95
C GLU A 102 -5.03 -7.52 -17.86
N ILE A 103 -3.78 -7.11 -18.16
CA ILE A 103 -2.86 -7.94 -18.96
C ILE A 103 -2.45 -9.21 -18.21
N LYS A 104 -2.24 -9.14 -16.89
CA LYS A 104 -1.82 -10.29 -16.08
C LYS A 104 -2.98 -11.26 -15.79
N GLN A 105 -4.21 -10.76 -15.73
CA GLN A 105 -5.40 -11.49 -15.32
C GLN A 105 -6.54 -11.21 -16.31
N PRO A 106 -6.48 -11.74 -17.54
CA PRO A 106 -7.47 -11.44 -18.58
C PRO A 106 -8.88 -11.94 -18.23
N ASP A 107 -8.99 -13.01 -17.44
CA ASP A 107 -10.27 -13.60 -17.03
C ASP A 107 -10.81 -12.98 -15.71
N HIS A 108 -10.24 -11.86 -15.26
CA HIS A 108 -10.66 -11.21 -14.03
C HIS A 108 -12.06 -10.59 -14.14
N ASN A 109 -12.94 -10.87 -13.16
CA ASN A 109 -14.26 -10.27 -13.10
C ASN A 109 -14.18 -8.84 -12.53
N SER A 110 -14.50 -7.84 -13.35
CA SER A 110 -14.46 -6.42 -12.97
C SER A 110 -15.37 -6.04 -11.79
N SER A 111 -16.32 -6.89 -11.40
CA SER A 111 -17.16 -6.68 -10.20
C SER A 111 -16.42 -6.98 -8.89
N VAL A 112 -15.34 -7.76 -8.98
CA VAL A 112 -14.51 -8.16 -7.85
C VAL A 112 -13.26 -7.27 -7.82
N PRO A 113 -12.90 -6.68 -6.68
CA PRO A 113 -11.65 -5.93 -6.56
C PRO A 113 -10.44 -6.86 -6.67
N TYR A 114 -9.38 -6.38 -7.31
CA TYR A 114 -8.09 -7.07 -7.35
C TYR A 114 -7.52 -7.34 -5.95
N GLU A 115 -6.73 -8.40 -5.82
CA GLU A 115 -6.01 -8.71 -4.59
C GLU A 115 -5.02 -7.60 -4.25
N MET A 116 -4.90 -7.26 -2.96
CA MET A 116 -3.95 -6.22 -2.50
C MET A 116 -2.51 -6.55 -2.89
N LYS A 117 -2.15 -7.84 -2.90
CA LYS A 117 -0.82 -8.31 -3.33
C LYS A 117 -0.55 -7.95 -4.79
N ASP A 118 -1.52 -8.20 -5.67
CA ASP A 118 -1.36 -7.94 -7.10
C ASP A 118 -1.26 -6.44 -7.39
N ILE A 119 -2.09 -5.63 -6.71
CA ILE A 119 -2.02 -4.17 -6.76
C ILE A 119 -0.62 -3.69 -6.31
N PHE A 120 -0.09 -4.27 -5.22
CA PHE A 120 1.23 -3.91 -4.70
C PHE A 120 2.37 -4.25 -5.65
N GLU A 121 2.37 -5.46 -6.21
CA GLU A 121 3.38 -5.86 -7.19
C GLU A 121 3.29 -5.02 -8.49
N ALA A 122 2.07 -4.69 -8.93
CA ALA A 122 1.85 -3.85 -10.10
C ALA A 122 2.40 -2.43 -9.87
N ALA A 123 2.03 -1.79 -8.76
CA ALA A 123 2.51 -0.46 -8.39
C ALA A 123 4.03 -0.41 -8.28
N HIS A 124 4.62 -1.40 -7.57
CA HIS A 124 6.07 -1.50 -7.41
C HIS A 124 6.78 -1.59 -8.76
N HIS A 125 6.28 -2.41 -9.69
CA HIS A 125 6.89 -2.56 -11.01
C HIS A 125 6.83 -1.26 -11.84
N ILE A 126 5.71 -0.54 -11.77
CA ILE A 126 5.53 0.73 -12.50
C ILE A 126 6.49 1.79 -11.95
N LEU A 127 6.53 1.94 -10.63
CA LEU A 127 7.34 2.95 -9.94
C LEU A 127 8.84 2.61 -9.95
N ALA A 128 9.23 1.34 -10.09
CA ALA A 128 10.62 0.91 -10.29
C ALA A 128 11.15 1.22 -11.70
N GLY A 129 10.34 1.79 -12.60
CA GLY A 129 10.76 2.23 -13.93
C GLY A 129 10.66 1.17 -15.03
N VAL A 130 10.14 -0.03 -14.75
CA VAL A 130 9.97 -1.10 -15.75
C VAL A 130 8.68 -0.93 -16.56
N GLY A 131 7.89 0.12 -16.29
CA GLY A 131 6.62 0.39 -16.97
C GLY A 131 6.35 1.86 -17.30
N ASN A 132 7.38 2.72 -17.34
CA ASN A 132 7.16 4.11 -17.73
C ASN A 132 6.83 4.17 -19.24
N PRO A 133 5.66 4.69 -19.66
CA PRO A 133 5.49 5.05 -21.07
C PRO A 133 6.56 6.10 -21.43
N PRO A 134 7.06 6.12 -22.67
CA PRO A 134 8.10 7.05 -23.07
C PRO A 134 7.62 8.48 -22.84
N SER A 135 8.13 9.14 -21.80
CA SER A 135 8.06 10.58 -21.68
C SER A 135 8.77 11.14 -22.90
N VAL A 136 8.03 11.80 -23.79
CA VAL A 136 8.59 12.55 -24.92
C VAL A 136 9.62 13.51 -24.34
N ARG A 137 10.90 13.21 -24.53
CA ARG A 137 11.99 14.10 -24.19
C ARG A 137 11.95 15.22 -25.22
N SER A 138 11.54 16.41 -24.82
CA SER A 138 11.74 17.62 -25.61
C SER A 138 13.24 17.79 -25.80
N SER A 139 13.71 17.44 -27.00
CA SER A 139 15.11 17.61 -27.40
C SER A 139 15.36 19.11 -27.55
N THR A 140 15.89 19.76 -26.52
CA THR A 140 16.43 21.12 -26.64
C THR A 140 17.77 21.01 -27.38
N ALA A 141 17.72 21.15 -28.70
CA ALA A 141 18.91 21.41 -29.49
C ALA A 141 19.32 22.87 -29.24
N SER A 142 20.32 23.07 -28.38
CA SER A 142 21.13 24.28 -28.39
C SER A 142 22.11 24.17 -29.54
N GLU A 143 21.90 24.94 -30.61
CA GLU A 143 22.90 25.13 -31.65
C GLU A 143 23.48 26.53 -31.50
N SER A 144 24.66 26.59 -30.88
CA SER A 144 25.54 27.75 -30.90
C SER A 144 26.28 27.75 -32.24
N ILE A 145 26.16 28.82 -33.02
CA ILE A 145 27.09 29.10 -34.12
C ILE A 145 27.69 30.48 -33.86
N SER A 146 28.93 30.47 -33.38
CA SER A 146 29.88 31.59 -33.46
C SER A 146 30.64 31.49 -34.77
N ILE A 147 30.70 32.56 -35.57
CA ILE A 147 31.75 32.82 -36.57
C ILE A 147 31.92 34.36 -36.60
N SER A 148 32.96 34.87 -35.91
CA SER A 148 34.19 35.51 -36.46
C SER A 148 33.97 36.90 -37.06
#